data_AF-A0A7C8YTL9-F1
#
_entry.id   AF-A0A7C8YTL9-F1
#
_cell.length_a   1.000
_cell.length_b   1.000
_cell.length_c   1.000
_cell.angle_alpha   90.00
_cell.angle_beta   90.00
_cell.angle_gamma   90.00
#
_symmetry.space_group_name_H-M   'P 1'
#
loop_
_entity.id
_entity.type
_entity.pdbx_description
1 polymer ?
#
loop_
_entity_poly.entity_id
_entity_poly.type
_entity_poly.pdbx_seq_one_letter_code
_entity_poly.pdbx_strand_id
1 'polypeptide(L)'
;VDMKKINEIYRYKTEEYSMDATNKFNIYPEQIPHWLMDWIPGEGGFMIGNLQPGHMDFRFFTLGNLWSVIASLGTPRQNEAILNLFEAKWDDLVGDMPLKICYPAMENEEWRIVTGSDPKNT
;
A
#
# COMPACT_ATOMS: atom_id res chain seq x y z
N VAL A 1 1.10 -5.66 3.87
CA VAL A 1 0.96 -4.62 4.89
C VAL A 1 -0.40 -4.77 5.50
N ASP A 2 -0.39 -5.05 6.80
CA ASP A 2 -1.54 -5.10 7.70
C ASP A 2 -1.32 -4.06 8.81
N MET A 3 -2.31 -3.87 9.69
CA MET A 3 -2.20 -2.92 10.80
C MET A 3 -0.96 -3.15 11.68
N LYS A 4 -0.54 -4.42 11.86
CA LYS A 4 0.66 -4.75 12.64
C LYS A 4 1.92 -4.25 11.95
N LYS A 5 2.04 -4.47 10.64
CA LYS A 5 3.19 -4.02 9.87
C LYS A 5 3.26 -2.50 9.76
N ILE A 6 2.13 -1.81 9.63
CA ILE A 6 2.11 -0.33 9.62
C ILE A 6 2.61 0.21 10.97
N ASN A 7 2.14 -0.34 12.08
CA ASN A 7 2.60 0.04 13.41
C ASN A 7 4.11 -0.22 13.63
N GLU A 8 4.67 -1.24 12.98
CA GLU A 8 6.11 -1.50 12.99
C GLU A 8 6.86 -0.42 12.20
N ILE A 9 6.43 -0.11 10.98
CA ILE A 9 7.03 0.92 10.12
C ILE A 9 6.97 2.29 10.79
N TYR A 10 5.86 2.61 11.46
CA TYR A 10 5.70 3.85 12.22
C TYR A 10 6.73 4.02 13.35
N ARG A 11 7.35 2.92 13.80
CA ARG A 11 8.36 2.89 14.87
C ARG A 11 9.78 2.68 14.34
N TYR A 12 9.98 2.72 13.03
CA TYR A 12 11.31 2.59 12.44
C TYR A 12 12.21 3.73 12.92
N LYS A 13 13.46 3.37 13.21
CA LYS A 13 14.53 4.36 13.33
C LYS A 13 15.12 4.58 11.95
N THR A 14 15.53 5.82 11.70
CA THR A 14 16.20 6.23 10.46
C THR A 14 17.71 6.10 10.61
N GLU A 15 18.42 6.08 9.48
CA GLU A 15 19.89 6.04 9.42
C GLU A 15 20.53 4.81 10.10
N GLU A 16 19.82 3.68 10.11
CA GLU A 16 20.38 2.42 10.60
C GLU A 16 21.45 1.89 9.63
N TYR A 17 22.71 1.88 10.08
CA TYR A 17 23.84 1.35 9.32
C TYR A 17 24.33 0.05 9.96
N SER A 18 23.68 -1.06 9.63
CA SER A 18 24.05 -2.41 10.05
C SER A 18 23.45 -3.47 9.12
N MET A 19 24.06 -4.64 9.06
CA MET A 19 23.47 -5.81 8.37
C MET A 19 22.20 -6.32 9.10
N ASP A 20 22.11 -6.05 10.41
CA ASP A 20 20.99 -6.42 11.27
C ASP A 20 19.97 -5.28 11.42
N ALA A 21 20.04 -4.25 10.56
CA ALA A 21 19.09 -3.15 10.56
C ALA A 21 17.66 -3.66 10.32
N THR A 22 16.71 -3.12 11.09
CA THR A 22 15.27 -3.39 10.91
C THR A 22 14.76 -2.58 9.72
N ASN A 23 15.18 -1.32 9.62
CA ASN A 23 14.81 -0.43 8.54
C ASN A 23 15.82 -0.48 7.37
N LYS A 24 15.86 -1.62 6.67
CA LYS A 24 16.85 -1.88 5.61
C LYS A 24 16.81 -0.91 4.43
N PHE A 25 15.66 -0.29 4.18
CA PHE A 25 15.47 0.65 3.08
C PHE A 25 15.51 2.11 3.53
N ASN A 26 15.84 2.38 4.80
CA ASN A 26 15.85 3.73 5.38
C ASN A 26 14.54 4.49 5.12
N ILE A 27 13.41 3.81 5.35
CA ILE A 27 12.07 4.38 5.20
C ILE A 27 11.81 5.34 6.35
N TYR A 28 11.37 6.55 6.01
CA TYR A 28 10.97 7.57 6.96
C TYR A 28 9.50 7.34 7.37
N PRO A 29 9.19 7.19 8.67
CA PRO A 29 7.81 6.99 9.14
C PRO A 29 6.83 8.07 8.67
N GLU A 30 7.33 9.29 8.44
CA GLU A 30 6.57 10.44 7.94
C GLU A 30 5.99 10.23 6.52
N GLN A 31 6.47 9.23 5.78
CA GLN A 31 5.93 8.86 4.47
C GLN A 31 4.63 8.04 4.56
N ILE A 32 4.26 7.53 5.73
CA ILE A 32 2.99 6.81 5.90
C ILE A 32 1.85 7.84 5.71
N PRO A 33 1.01 7.70 4.68
CA PRO A 33 -0.02 8.68 4.43
C PRO A 33 -1.13 8.56 5.47
N HIS A 34 -1.69 9.70 5.89
CA HIS A 34 -2.69 9.77 6.96
C HIS A 34 -3.93 8.90 6.71
N TRP A 35 -4.38 8.79 5.45
CA TRP A 35 -5.54 7.99 5.08
C TRP A 35 -5.37 6.49 5.35
N LEU A 36 -4.14 5.96 5.35
CA LEU A 36 -3.89 4.52 5.42
C LEU A 36 -4.31 3.93 6.76
N MET A 37 -4.10 4.65 7.85
CA MET A 37 -4.41 4.18 9.20
C MET A 37 -5.92 3.99 9.41
N ASP A 38 -6.73 4.89 8.85
CA ASP A 38 -8.19 4.81 8.92
C ASP A 38 -8.77 3.87 7.86
N TRP A 39 -8.04 3.67 6.76
CA TRP A 39 -8.48 2.83 5.66
C TRP A 39 -8.23 1.33 5.89
N ILE A 40 -7.16 0.92 6.56
CA ILE A 40 -6.89 -0.52 6.69
C ILE A 40 -7.84 -1.19 7.72
N PRO A 41 -8.58 -2.25 7.35
CA PRO A 41 -9.46 -2.96 8.30
C PRO A 41 -8.63 -3.81 9.27
N GLY A 42 -9.22 -4.15 10.43
CA GLY A 42 -8.55 -4.95 11.46
C GLY A 42 -8.09 -6.33 10.99
N GLU A 43 -8.87 -6.97 10.12
CA GLU A 43 -8.60 -8.32 9.56
C GLU A 43 -8.33 -8.28 8.05
N GLY A 44 -7.60 -7.28 7.56
CA GLY A 44 -7.18 -7.23 6.16
C GLY A 44 -5.77 -6.69 5.94
N GLY A 45 -5.32 -6.78 4.70
CA GLY A 45 -4.01 -6.28 4.30
C GLY A 45 -3.71 -6.56 2.85
N PHE A 46 -2.70 -5.88 2.31
CA PHE A 46 -2.35 -5.97 0.88
C PHE A 46 -0.85 -5.85 0.65
N MET A 47 -0.37 -6.26 -0.53
CA MET A 47 1.00 -6.04 -0.97
C MET A 47 1.17 -4.56 -1.37
N ILE A 48 2.20 -3.90 -0.84
CA ILE A 48 2.52 -2.51 -1.18
C ILE A 48 2.74 -2.31 -2.68
N GLY A 49 2.42 -1.12 -3.18
CA GLY A 49 2.61 -0.78 -4.58
C GLY A 49 4.08 -0.77 -4.99
N ASN A 50 4.96 -0.23 -4.13
CA ASN A 50 6.39 -0.15 -4.42
C ASN A 50 7.25 -0.03 -3.15
N LEU A 51 8.51 -0.47 -3.24
CA LEU A 51 9.53 -0.33 -2.21
C LEU A 51 10.88 -0.03 -2.82
N GLN A 52 11.47 1.10 -2.42
CA GLN A 52 12.76 1.60 -2.91
C GLN A 52 13.56 2.21 -1.75
N PRO A 53 14.88 2.44 -1.91
CA PRO A 53 15.67 3.15 -0.92
C PRO A 53 15.07 4.53 -0.61
N GLY A 54 14.70 4.73 0.66
CA GLY A 54 14.10 5.97 1.15
C GLY A 54 12.69 6.23 0.64
N HIS A 55 12.00 5.26 0.02
CA HIS A 55 10.64 5.46 -0.50
C HIS A 55 9.77 4.20 -0.45
N MET A 56 8.55 4.34 0.07
CA MET A 56 7.54 3.28 0.04
C MET A 56 6.23 3.83 -0.49
N ASP A 57 5.67 3.18 -1.52
CA ASP A 57 4.38 3.54 -2.09
C ASP A 57 3.28 2.67 -1.47
N PHE A 58 2.46 3.29 -0.64
CA PHE A 58 1.39 2.65 0.12
C PHE A 58 0.08 2.48 -0.66
N ARG A 59 0.01 2.95 -1.92
CA ARG A 59 -1.21 2.79 -2.71
C ARG A 59 -1.49 1.31 -2.98
N PHE A 60 -2.76 0.97 -2.97
CA PHE A 60 -3.25 -0.34 -3.34
C PHE A 60 -3.25 -0.47 -4.86
N PHE A 61 -2.72 -1.58 -5.39
CA PHE A 61 -2.79 -1.92 -6.82
C PHE A 61 -3.50 -3.25 -7.00
N THR A 62 -4.64 -3.21 -7.68
CA THR A 62 -5.56 -4.35 -7.80
C THR A 62 -4.92 -5.54 -8.52
N LEU A 63 -4.33 -5.29 -9.70
CA LEU A 63 -3.75 -6.36 -10.52
C LEU A 63 -2.64 -7.10 -9.77
N GLY A 64 -1.72 -6.38 -9.13
CA GLY A 64 -0.61 -6.99 -8.39
C GLY A 64 -1.09 -7.84 -7.21
N ASN A 65 -2.08 -7.36 -6.47
CA ASN A 65 -2.64 -8.09 -5.33
C ASN A 65 -3.39 -9.35 -5.77
N LEU A 66 -4.29 -9.24 -6.75
CA LEU A 66 -5.03 -10.40 -7.26
C LEU A 66 -4.09 -11.43 -7.91
N TRP A 67 -3.11 -10.98 -8.69
CA TRP A 67 -2.14 -11.88 -9.31
C TRP A 67 -1.26 -12.59 -8.26
N SER A 68 -0.92 -11.93 -7.15
CA SER A 68 -0.17 -12.56 -6.06
C SER A 68 -0.92 -13.73 -5.42
N VAL A 69 -2.25 -13.65 -5.35
CA VAL A 69 -3.11 -14.75 -4.86
C VAL A 69 -3.15 -15.88 -5.89
N ILE A 70 -3.44 -15.56 -7.16
CA ILE A 70 -3.56 -16.56 -8.23
C ILE A 70 -2.24 -17.32 -8.45
N ALA A 71 -1.13 -16.60 -8.44
CA ALA A 71 0.21 -17.17 -8.63
C ALA A 71 0.76 -17.87 -7.38
N SER A 72 0.00 -17.91 -6.27
CA SER A 72 0.44 -18.47 -4.98
C SER A 72 1.74 -17.85 -4.46
N LEU A 73 1.95 -16.55 -4.74
CA LEU A 73 3.09 -15.80 -4.21
C LEU A 73 2.88 -15.46 -2.73
N GLY A 74 1.65 -15.13 -2.36
CA GLY A 74 1.26 -14.88 -0.97
C GLY A 74 1.03 -16.16 -0.18
N THR A 75 1.32 -16.10 1.13
CA THR A 75 0.91 -17.15 2.08
C THR A 75 -0.62 -17.24 2.19
N PRO A 76 -1.20 -18.37 2.63
CA PRO A 76 -2.65 -18.49 2.79
C PRO A 76 -3.28 -17.36 3.62
N ARG A 77 -2.63 -16.96 4.72
CA ARG A 77 -3.05 -15.84 5.56
C ARG A 77 -3.00 -14.50 4.84
N GLN A 78 -2.00 -14.26 3.99
CA GLN A 78 -1.92 -13.02 3.21
C GLN A 78 -3.00 -12.98 2.13
N ASN A 79 -3.28 -14.11 1.50
CA ASN A 79 -4.32 -14.21 0.47
C ASN A 79 -5.70 -13.95 1.09
N GLU A 80 -5.99 -14.56 2.24
CA GLU A 80 -7.20 -14.29 3.01
C GLU A 80 -7.29 -12.81 3.42
N ALA A 81 -6.20 -12.22 3.91
CA ALA A 81 -6.18 -10.79 4.27
C ALA A 81 -6.43 -9.86 3.07
N ILE A 82 -5.96 -10.21 1.86
CA ILE A 82 -6.24 -9.47 0.63
C ILE A 82 -7.72 -9.55 0.29
N LEU A 83 -8.32 -10.75 0.36
CA LEU A 83 -9.74 -10.94 0.06
C LEU A 83 -10.63 -10.24 1.10
N ASN A 84 -10.30 -10.33 2.38
CA ASN A 84 -11.00 -9.62 3.45
C ASN A 84 -10.91 -8.09 3.26
N LEU A 85 -9.78 -7.57 2.76
CA LEU A 85 -9.66 -6.15 2.42
C LEU A 85 -10.64 -5.77 1.31
N PHE A 86 -10.76 -6.59 0.25
CA PHE A 86 -11.73 -6.35 -0.83
C PHE A 86 -13.17 -6.32 -0.32
N GLU A 87 -13.54 -7.25 0.56
CA GLU A 87 -14.88 -7.28 1.16
C GLU A 87 -15.13 -6.07 2.05
N ALA A 88 -14.17 -5.72 2.92
CA ALA A 88 -14.31 -4.60 3.84
C ALA A 88 -14.29 -3.23 3.16
N LYS A 89 -13.59 -3.10 2.03
CA LYS A 89 -13.43 -1.86 1.25
C LYS A 89 -14.06 -1.95 -0.13
N TRP A 90 -15.19 -2.65 -0.22
CA TRP A 90 -15.90 -2.86 -1.47
C TRP A 90 -16.26 -1.55 -2.18
N ASP A 91 -16.82 -0.58 -1.46
CA ASP A 91 -17.21 0.70 -2.05
C ASP A 91 -16.01 1.49 -2.62
N ASP A 92 -14.85 1.39 -1.97
CA ASP A 92 -13.63 2.09 -2.39
C ASP A 92 -12.93 1.40 -3.56
N LEU A 93 -12.90 0.06 -3.60
CA LEU A 93 -12.14 -0.73 -4.56
C LEU A 93 -12.96 -1.20 -5.77
N VAL A 94 -14.27 -1.34 -5.58
CA VAL A 94 -15.24 -1.79 -6.58
C VAL A 94 -16.24 -0.67 -6.89
N GLY A 95 -16.92 -0.14 -5.88
CA GLY A 95 -18.02 0.80 -6.07
C GLY A 95 -19.08 0.27 -7.03
N ASP A 96 -19.59 1.12 -7.92
CA ASP A 96 -20.57 0.74 -8.95
C ASP A 96 -19.94 0.08 -10.19
N MET A 97 -18.61 0.13 -10.34
CA MET A 97 -17.89 -0.40 -11.50
C MET A 97 -16.63 -1.17 -11.11
N PRO A 98 -16.67 -2.52 -11.09
CA PRO A 98 -15.47 -3.33 -10.86
C PRO A 98 -14.46 -3.16 -12.02
N LEU A 99 -13.17 -2.98 -11.78
CA LEU A 99 -12.44 -2.75 -10.52
C LEU A 99 -11.58 -1.48 -10.66
N LYS A 100 -11.31 -0.79 -9.55
CA LYS A 100 -10.33 0.29 -9.56
C LYS A 100 -8.93 -0.26 -9.84
N ILE A 101 -8.13 0.44 -10.65
CA ILE A 101 -6.76 0.03 -10.96
C ILE A 101 -5.85 0.23 -9.73
N CYS A 102 -5.97 1.37 -9.08
CA CYS A 102 -5.28 1.69 -7.85
C CYS A 102 -6.16 2.52 -6.89
N TYR A 103 -5.76 2.57 -5.63
CA TYR A 103 -6.41 3.38 -4.60
C TYR A 103 -5.40 3.92 -3.57
N PRO A 104 -5.54 5.17 -3.11
CA PRO A 104 -6.37 6.24 -3.70
C PRO A 104 -5.76 6.79 -4.99
N ALA A 105 -6.50 7.70 -5.64
CA ALA A 105 -5.97 8.51 -6.73
C ALA A 105 -4.95 9.53 -6.19
N MET A 106 -4.01 9.95 -7.04
CA MET A 106 -3.15 11.09 -6.72
C MET A 106 -3.94 12.38 -6.98
N GLU A 107 -3.81 13.36 -6.09
CA GLU A 107 -4.52 14.63 -6.22
C GLU A 107 -3.56 15.81 -6.12
N ASN A 108 -3.99 16.97 -6.62
CA ASN A 108 -3.32 18.26 -6.42
C ASN A 108 -1.82 18.24 -6.78
N GLU A 109 -0.95 18.56 -5.82
CA GLU A 109 0.49 18.64 -6.02
C GLU A 109 1.12 17.28 -6.32
N GLU A 110 0.63 16.21 -5.70
CA GLU A 110 1.12 14.85 -5.95
C GLU A 110 0.87 14.47 -7.42
N TRP A 111 -0.34 14.72 -7.91
CA TRP A 111 -0.68 14.50 -9.31
C TRP A 111 0.23 15.33 -10.24
N ARG A 112 0.41 16.63 -9.96
CA ARG A 112 1.24 17.51 -10.80
C ARG A 112 2.70 17.04 -10.87
N ILE A 113 3.27 16.61 -9.74
CA ILE A 113 4.67 16.22 -9.63
C ILE A 113 4.91 14.84 -10.24
N VAL A 114 4.09 13.84 -9.88
CA VAL A 114 4.33 12.45 -10.26
C VAL A 114 3.92 12.17 -11.70
N THR A 115 2.78 12.71 -12.15
CA THR A 115 2.30 12.49 -13.53
C THR A 115 2.89 13.48 -14.52
N GLY A 116 3.52 14.56 -14.05
CA GLY A 116 3.91 15.68 -14.91
C GLY A 116 2.72 16.53 -15.38
N SER A 117 1.64 16.57 -14.58
CA SER A 117 0.36 17.21 -14.93
C SER A 117 -0.30 16.60 -16.17
N ASP A 118 -0.27 15.27 -16.30
CA ASP A 118 -0.86 14.54 -17.43
C ASP A 118 -2.40 14.59 -17.37
N PRO A 119 -3.06 15.29 -18.31
CA PRO A 119 -4.51 15.49 -18.28
C PRO A 119 -5.30 14.17 -18.40
N LYS A 120 -4.70 13.07 -18.87
CA LYS A 120 -5.37 11.77 -18.96
C LYS A 120 -5.54 11.07 -17.61
N ASN A 121 -4.71 11.44 -16.62
CA ASN A 121 -4.67 10.79 -15.32
C ASN A 121 -5.25 11.70 -14.23
N THR A 122 -6.36 12.39 -14.53
CA THR A 122 -7.06 13.26 -13.57
C THR A 122 -8.02 12.50 -12.69
#